data_AF-A0A6D2L5Z2-F1
#
_entry.id   AF-A0A6D2L5Z2-F1
#
_cell.length_a   1.000
_cell.length_b   1.000
_cell.length_c   1.000
_cell.angle_alpha   90.00
_cell.angle_beta   90.00
_cell.angle_gamma   90.00
#
_symmetry.space_group_name_H-M   'P 1'
#
loop_
_entity.id
_entity.type
_entity.pdbx_description
1 polymer ?
#
loop_
_entity_poly.entity_id
_entity_poly.type
_entity_poly.pdbx_seq_one_letter_code
_entity_poly.pdbx_strand_id
1 'polypeptide(L)'
;MATHGKRVCQDWYQGILRTYPGKGGVGIPKRCRCGCDVALHTNHDGRRFFECTGNTMDGQAHVKTWWEEAITEQFGELYDELDDINTQLTYMAMDCGLFKTLVEEVEGLKENVTKREQKSGRERKFAVVCGVLVVIMGLIIVLVK
;
A
#
# COMPACT_ATOMS: atom_id res chain seq x y z
N MET A 1 -13.41 -64.26 28.60
CA MET A 1 -14.43 -64.33 27.53
C MET A 1 -14.71 -62.91 27.05
N ALA A 2 -14.62 -62.69 25.73
CA ALA A 2 -15.15 -61.56 24.95
C ALA A 2 -14.55 -60.15 25.21
N THR A 3 -14.22 -59.30 24.23
CA THR A 3 -14.25 -59.39 22.76
C THR A 3 -13.43 -58.23 22.19
N HIS A 4 -12.81 -58.47 21.04
CA HIS A 4 -12.31 -57.45 20.11
C HIS A 4 -13.26 -56.26 19.94
N GLY A 5 -12.71 -55.05 19.91
CA GLY A 5 -13.40 -53.84 19.50
C GLY A 5 -12.46 -52.85 18.83
N LYS A 6 -11.96 -53.17 17.62
CA LYS A 6 -11.42 -52.15 16.72
C LYS A 6 -12.53 -51.12 16.49
N ARG A 7 -12.29 -49.86 16.86
CA ARG A 7 -13.12 -48.75 16.37
C ARG A 7 -12.26 -47.51 16.15
N VAL A 8 -11.90 -47.35 14.87
CA VAL A 8 -11.91 -46.08 14.14
C VAL A 8 -10.94 -45.00 14.64
N CYS A 9 -9.71 -45.04 14.12
CA CYS A 9 -8.91 -43.83 13.89
C CYS A 9 -9.50 -43.11 12.67
N GLN A 10 -10.66 -42.50 12.81
CA GLN A 10 -11.17 -41.51 11.87
C GLN A 10 -11.57 -40.28 12.66
N ASP A 11 -11.14 -39.14 12.15
CA ASP A 11 -11.79 -37.85 12.34
C ASP A 11 -11.71 -37.22 13.73
N TRP A 12 -10.50 -36.80 14.12
CA TRP A 12 -10.36 -35.61 14.97
C TRP A 12 -9.96 -34.40 14.13
N TYR A 13 -10.81 -34.11 13.14
CA TYR A 13 -10.94 -32.80 12.49
C TYR A 13 -12.06 -32.02 13.20
N GLN A 14 -11.91 -31.76 14.51
CA GLN A 14 -12.80 -30.84 15.22
C GLN A 14 -12.02 -30.01 16.24
N GLY A 15 -11.65 -28.80 15.80
CA GLY A 15 -11.73 -27.61 16.66
C GLY A 15 -10.60 -27.36 17.65
N ILE A 16 -9.32 -27.53 17.28
CA ILE A 16 -8.28 -26.76 17.97
C ILE A 16 -8.35 -25.34 17.39
N LEU A 17 -8.97 -24.43 18.14
CA LEU A 17 -8.90 -23.00 17.88
C LEU A 17 -7.41 -22.59 17.84
N ARG A 18 -6.79 -22.59 16.65
CA ARG A 18 -5.46 -22.03 16.42
C ARG A 18 -5.55 -20.56 16.78
N THR A 19 -5.14 -20.26 18.00
CA THR A 19 -5.17 -18.93 18.57
C THR A 19 -3.78 -18.68 19.10
N TYR A 20 -2.85 -18.46 18.19
CA TYR A 20 -1.58 -17.79 18.47
C TYR A 20 -1.63 -16.39 17.84
N PRO A 21 -0.85 -15.43 18.36
CA PRO A 21 -0.81 -14.08 17.83
C PRO A 21 -0.10 -14.08 16.46
N GLY A 22 -0.88 -14.41 15.43
CA GLY A 22 -0.61 -14.21 14.01
C GLY A 22 -1.79 -13.45 13.39
N LYS A 23 -1.62 -12.88 12.20
CA LYS A 23 -2.74 -12.26 11.47
C LYS A 23 -3.75 -13.39 11.18
N GLY A 24 -5.02 -13.23 11.56
CA GLY A 24 -6.03 -14.29 11.38
C GLY A 24 -5.86 -15.60 12.20
N GLY A 25 -4.86 -15.71 13.09
CA GLY A 25 -4.61 -16.94 13.87
C GLY A 25 -3.99 -18.10 13.05
N VAL A 26 -3.43 -17.79 11.89
CA VAL A 26 -2.77 -18.75 10.97
C VAL A 26 -1.28 -18.37 10.79
N GLY A 27 -0.53 -19.18 10.06
CA GLY A 27 0.88 -18.93 9.75
C GLY A 27 1.85 -19.53 10.77
N ILE A 28 3.08 -19.04 10.80
CA ILE A 28 4.09 -19.57 11.74
C ILE A 28 3.79 -19.07 13.17
N PRO A 29 3.57 -19.97 14.15
CA PRO A 29 3.24 -19.57 15.50
C PRO A 29 4.43 -18.90 16.20
N LYS A 30 4.27 -17.62 16.55
CA LYS A 30 5.32 -16.82 17.23
C LYS A 30 5.28 -16.98 18.75
N ARG A 31 4.09 -17.17 19.32
CA ARG A 31 3.86 -17.31 20.77
C ARG A 31 2.62 -18.13 21.01
N CYS A 32 2.53 -18.85 22.13
CA CYS A 32 1.29 -19.48 22.53
C CYS A 32 0.33 -18.49 23.21
N ARG A 33 -0.98 -18.71 23.14
CA ARG A 33 -1.97 -17.93 23.93
C ARG A 33 -1.75 -17.94 25.44
N CYS A 34 -1.06 -18.95 25.97
CA CYS A 34 -0.68 -19.00 27.39
C CYS A 34 0.49 -18.06 27.74
N GLY A 35 1.08 -17.38 26.75
CA GLY A 35 2.21 -16.47 26.93
C GLY A 35 3.58 -17.13 26.76
N CYS A 36 3.66 -18.46 26.80
CA CYS A 36 4.89 -19.22 26.57
C CYS A 36 5.32 -19.21 25.09
N ASP A 37 6.59 -19.53 24.87
CA ASP A 37 7.17 -19.71 23.54
C ASP A 37 6.66 -20.97 22.85
N VAL A 38 6.98 -21.07 21.55
CA VAL A 38 6.65 -22.22 20.71
C VAL A 38 7.94 -22.82 20.19
N ALA A 39 8.12 -24.12 20.38
CA ALA A 39 9.28 -24.87 19.92
C ALA A 39 8.95 -25.68 18.67
N LEU A 40 9.95 -25.89 17.82
CA LEU A 40 9.86 -26.75 16.64
C LEU A 40 10.43 -28.13 16.98
N HIS A 41 9.59 -29.16 16.84
CA HIS A 41 9.96 -30.53 17.09
C HIS A 41 9.99 -31.32 15.79
N THR A 42 10.77 -32.41 15.78
CA THR A 42 10.79 -33.39 14.69
C THR A 42 10.24 -34.71 15.23
N ASN A 43 9.20 -35.22 14.57
CA ASN A 43 8.64 -36.53 14.86
C ASN A 43 9.58 -37.64 14.36
N HIS A 44 9.35 -38.88 14.82
CA HIS A 44 10.11 -40.07 14.38
C HIS A 44 10.08 -40.29 12.87
N ASP A 45 8.99 -39.89 12.21
CA ASP A 45 8.84 -39.96 10.75
C ASP A 45 9.56 -38.81 10.02
N GLY A 46 10.35 -37.99 10.72
CA GLY A 46 11.06 -36.82 10.18
C GLY A 46 10.20 -35.58 9.95
N ARG A 47 8.88 -35.69 10.10
CA ARG A 47 7.95 -34.55 9.98
C ARG A 47 8.11 -33.57 11.13
N ARG A 48 7.99 -32.27 10.85
CA ARG A 48 8.19 -31.23 11.87
C ARG A 48 6.88 -30.59 12.31
N PHE A 49 6.78 -30.24 13.58
CA PHE A 49 5.60 -29.57 14.12
C PHE A 49 5.98 -28.57 15.21
N PHE A 50 5.19 -27.51 15.31
CA PHE A 50 5.28 -26.50 16.35
C PHE A 50 4.46 -26.93 17.56
N GLU A 51 5.02 -26.75 18.76
CA GLU A 51 4.36 -27.07 20.02
C GLU A 51 4.66 -26.01 21.10
N CYS A 52 3.68 -25.73 21.95
CA CYS A 52 3.84 -24.84 23.09
C CYS A 52 4.85 -25.40 24.10
N THR A 53 5.76 -24.55 24.62
CA THR A 53 6.73 -24.95 25.65
C THR A 53 6.16 -24.99 27.07
N GLY A 54 5.01 -24.34 27.29
CA GLY A 54 4.32 -24.34 28.57
C GLY A 54 3.66 -25.69 28.88
N ASN A 55 3.74 -26.11 30.15
CA ASN A 55 3.05 -27.30 30.64
C ASN A 55 1.53 -27.13 30.51
N THR A 56 0.87 -28.15 29.96
CA THR A 56 -0.58 -28.18 29.82
C THR A 56 -1.19 -28.66 31.13
N MET A 57 -1.72 -27.73 31.93
CA MET A 57 -2.53 -28.10 33.11
C MET A 57 -3.80 -28.88 32.71
N ASP A 58 -4.20 -28.74 31.45
CA ASP A 58 -5.49 -29.20 30.89
C ASP A 58 -5.36 -30.51 30.10
N GLY A 59 -4.14 -31.08 29.98
CA GLY A 59 -3.88 -32.31 29.23
C GLY A 59 -3.96 -32.20 27.70
N GLN A 60 -4.27 -31.03 27.14
CA GLN A 60 -4.31 -30.79 25.69
C GLN A 60 -3.26 -29.76 25.25
N ALA A 61 -2.57 -30.02 24.14
CA ALA A 61 -1.60 -29.08 23.57
C ALA A 61 -2.28 -27.76 23.18
N HIS A 62 -1.82 -26.64 23.73
CA HIS A 62 -2.36 -25.31 23.41
C HIS A 62 -2.12 -24.90 21.95
N VAL A 63 -0.99 -25.32 21.40
CA VAL A 63 -0.60 -25.16 19.99
C VAL A 63 0.03 -26.47 19.56
N LYS A 64 -0.49 -27.05 18.49
CA LYS A 64 0.14 -28.17 17.78
C LYS A 64 -0.17 -28.06 16.29
N THR A 65 0.83 -27.63 15.53
CA THR A 65 0.68 -27.25 14.13
C THR A 65 1.80 -27.86 13.32
N TRP A 66 1.49 -28.48 12.18
CA TRP A 66 2.52 -28.99 11.28
C TRP A 66 3.31 -27.85 10.65
N TRP A 67 4.62 -28.06 10.53
CA TRP A 67 5.55 -27.10 9.93
C TRP A 67 5.13 -26.72 8.50
N GLU A 68 4.76 -27.71 7.69
CA GLU A 68 4.37 -27.48 6.30
C GLU A 68 3.13 -26.59 6.19
N GLU A 69 2.13 -26.84 7.04
CA GLU A 69 0.87 -26.09 7.06
C GLU A 69 1.10 -24.64 7.50
N ALA A 70 1.82 -24.43 8.61
CA ALA A 70 2.18 -23.09 9.08
C ALA A 70 2.99 -22.29 8.06
N ILE A 71 3.89 -22.96 7.32
CA ILE A 71 4.64 -22.31 6.24
C ILE A 71 3.74 -21.92 5.08
N THR A 72 2.87 -22.83 4.61
CA THR A 72 1.96 -22.54 3.51
C THR A 72 1.04 -21.38 3.84
N GLU A 73 0.48 -21.36 5.06
CA GLU A 73 -0.31 -20.23 5.56
C GLU A 73 0.50 -18.93 5.57
N GLN A 74 1.75 -18.97 6.09
CA GLN A 74 2.60 -17.79 6.15
C GLN A 74 2.95 -17.24 4.77
N PHE A 75 3.19 -18.11 3.79
CA PHE A 75 3.43 -17.70 2.41
C PHE A 75 2.17 -17.12 1.77
N GLY A 76 1.00 -17.70 2.03
CA GLY A 76 -0.28 -17.15 1.56
C GLY A 76 -0.46 -15.70 1.99
N GLU A 77 -0.29 -15.42 3.29
CA GLU A 77 -0.36 -14.04 3.81
C GLU A 77 0.63 -13.08 3.15
N LEU A 78 1.87 -13.54 2.93
CA LEU A 78 2.91 -12.73 2.30
C LEU A 78 2.60 -12.46 0.82
N TYR A 79 2.02 -13.42 0.11
CA TYR A 79 1.59 -13.23 -1.27
C TYR A 79 0.44 -12.23 -1.36
N ASP A 80 -0.54 -12.33 -0.47
CA ASP A 80 -1.66 -11.39 -0.43
C ASP A 80 -1.19 -9.95 -0.13
N GLU A 81 -0.26 -9.79 0.81
CA GLU A 81 0.32 -8.48 1.13
C GLU A 81 1.15 -7.92 -0.03
N LEU A 82 1.91 -8.77 -0.72
CA LEU A 82 2.66 -8.37 -1.91
C LEU A 82 1.73 -7.95 -3.06
N ASP A 83 0.61 -8.65 -3.24
CA ASP A 83 -0.39 -8.32 -4.26
C ASP A 83 -1.09 -6.98 -3.96
N ASP A 84 -1.42 -6.72 -2.69
CA ASP A 84 -1.96 -5.43 -2.26
C ASP A 84 -0.96 -4.29 -2.52
N ILE A 85 0.31 -4.47 -2.15
CA ILE A 85 1.37 -3.49 -2.41
C ILE A 85 1.53 -3.23 -3.91
N ASN A 86 1.53 -4.29 -4.74
CA ASN A 86 1.62 -4.16 -6.18
C ASN A 86 0.43 -3.40 -6.78
N THR A 87 -0.77 -3.66 -6.23
CA THR A 87 -2.00 -2.94 -6.59
C THR A 87 -1.89 -1.46 -6.24
N GLN A 88 -1.44 -1.11 -5.04
CA GLN A 88 -1.22 0.28 -4.62
C GLN A 88 -0.18 1.00 -5.51
N LEU A 89 0.93 0.34 -5.84
CA LEU A 89 1.94 0.90 -6.75
C LEU A 89 1.38 1.18 -8.14
N THR A 90 0.50 0.32 -8.64
CA THR A 90 -0.17 0.51 -9.93
C THR A 90 -1.06 1.75 -9.92
N TYR A 91 -1.83 1.96 -8.84
CA TYR A 91 -2.63 3.17 -8.67
C TYR A 91 -1.75 4.43 -8.59
N MET A 92 -0.67 4.41 -7.79
CA MET A 92 0.25 5.54 -7.67
C MET A 92 0.94 5.88 -9.00
N ALA A 93 1.28 4.87 -9.82
CA ALA A 93 1.86 5.07 -11.13
C ALA A 93 0.89 5.77 -12.10
N MET A 94 -0.40 5.41 -12.05
CA MET A 94 -1.45 6.09 -12.82
C MET A 94 -1.62 7.54 -12.38
N ASP A 95 -1.68 7.81 -11.07
CA ASP A 95 -1.77 9.17 -10.53
C ASP A 95 -0.57 10.02 -10.95
N CYS A 96 0.65 9.47 -10.85
CA CYS A 96 1.86 10.15 -11.33
C CYS A 96 1.77 10.52 -12.82
N GLY A 97 1.17 9.66 -13.64
CA GLY A 97 0.91 9.94 -15.06
C GLY A 97 -0.02 11.12 -15.26
N LEU A 98 -1.16 11.12 -14.55
CA LEU A 98 -2.15 12.19 -14.59
C LEU A 98 -1.55 13.53 -14.12
N PHE A 99 -0.78 13.52 -13.03
CA PHE A 99 -0.11 14.71 -12.52
C PHE A 99 0.88 15.29 -13.54
N LYS A 100 1.65 14.45 -14.24
CA LYS A 100 2.57 14.92 -15.29
C LYS A 100 1.83 15.65 -16.42
N THR A 101 0.73 15.08 -16.91
CA THR A 101 -0.09 15.72 -17.95
C THR A 101 -0.68 17.05 -17.48
N LEU A 102 -1.21 17.11 -16.25
CA LEU A 102 -1.73 18.35 -15.69
C LEU A 102 -0.65 19.43 -15.52
N VAL A 103 0.56 19.03 -15.13
CA VAL A 103 1.70 19.95 -15.01
C VAL A 103 2.07 20.51 -16.38
N GLU A 104 2.16 19.67 -17.41
CA GLU A 104 2.43 20.10 -18.79
C GLU A 104 1.36 21.10 -19.30
N GLU A 105 0.08 20.85 -19.01
CA GLU A 105 -1.01 21.77 -19.37
C GLU A 105 -0.92 23.11 -18.64
N VAL A 106 -0.62 23.10 -17.34
CA VAL A 106 -0.46 24.32 -16.53
C VAL A 106 0.74 25.14 -16.99
N GLU A 107 1.86 24.49 -17.31
CA GLU A 107 3.03 25.15 -17.89
C GLU A 107 2.71 25.77 -19.25
N GLY A 108 2.02 25.04 -20.13
CA GLY A 108 1.56 25.56 -21.42
C GLY A 108 0.62 26.76 -21.29
N LEU A 109 -0.34 26.71 -20.35
CA LEU A 109 -1.22 27.85 -20.07
C LEU A 109 -0.44 29.06 -19.54
N LYS A 110 0.53 28.84 -18.66
CA LYS A 110 1.40 29.89 -18.10
C LYS A 110 2.20 30.59 -19.21
N GLU A 111 2.81 29.85 -20.12
CA GLU A 111 3.53 30.43 -21.27
C GLU A 111 2.62 31.26 -22.17
N ASN A 112 1.39 30.80 -22.40
CA ASN A 112 0.42 31.54 -23.19
C ASN A 112 -0.02 32.84 -22.51
N VAL A 113 -0.23 32.82 -21.19
CA VAL A 113 -0.58 34.01 -20.40
C VAL A 113 0.55 35.02 -20.42
N THR A 114 1.80 34.61 -20.18
CA THR A 114 2.95 35.54 -20.18
C THR A 114 3.16 36.18 -21.56
N LYS A 115 2.97 35.42 -22.64
CA LYS A 115 3.03 35.96 -24.01
C LYS A 115 1.93 36.99 -24.29
N ARG A 116 0.71 36.77 -23.78
CA ARG A 116 -0.40 37.73 -23.89
C ARG A 116 -0.15 39.01 -23.07
N GLU A 117 0.34 38.87 -21.85
CA GLU A 117 0.73 40.00 -20.99
C GLU A 117 1.83 40.84 -21.64
N GLN A 118 2.87 40.21 -22.20
CA GLN A 118 3.94 40.93 -22.89
C GLN A 118 3.44 41.65 -24.15
N LYS A 119 2.57 41.01 -24.94
CA LYS A 119 1.96 41.62 -26.13
C LYS A 119 1.10 42.83 -25.74
N SER A 120 0.23 42.68 -24.75
CA SER A 120 -0.64 43.75 -24.25
C SER A 120 0.18 44.90 -23.65
N GLY A 121 1.22 44.60 -22.87
CA GLY A 121 2.13 45.61 -22.33
C GLY A 121 2.86 46.39 -23.42
N ARG A 122 3.27 45.73 -24.51
CA ARG A 122 3.89 46.40 -25.68
C ARG A 122 2.89 47.30 -26.41
N GLU A 123 1.66 46.82 -26.62
CA GLU A 123 0.59 47.60 -27.26
C GLU A 123 0.23 48.84 -26.43
N ARG A 124 0.10 48.71 -25.10
CA ARG A 124 -0.13 49.84 -24.18
C ARG A 124 1.00 50.87 -24.24
N LYS A 125 2.26 50.44 -24.25
CA LYS A 125 3.42 51.35 -24.39
C LYS A 125 3.38 52.12 -25.70
N PHE A 126 3.07 51.45 -26.80
CA PHE A 126 2.96 52.09 -28.11
C PHE A 126 1.82 53.10 -28.15
N ALA A 127 0.65 52.76 -27.59
CA ALA A 127 -0.49 53.67 -27.49
C ALA A 127 -0.17 54.94 -26.70
N VAL A 128 0.56 54.84 -25.57
CA VAL A 128 0.98 56.00 -24.76
C VAL A 128 1.93 56.90 -25.54
N VAL A 129 2.93 56.35 -26.23
CA VAL A 129 3.89 57.14 -27.03
C VAL A 129 3.18 57.89 -28.17
N CYS A 130 2.29 57.22 -28.91
CA CYS A 130 1.50 57.86 -29.95
C CYS A 130 0.62 58.99 -29.39
N GLY A 131 -0.02 58.78 -28.24
CA GLY A 131 -0.83 59.81 -27.58
C GLY A 131 -0.01 61.05 -27.23
N VAL A 132 1.19 60.88 -26.66
CA VAL A 132 2.07 62.01 -26.31
C VAL A 132 2.51 62.80 -27.55
N LEU A 133 2.87 62.12 -28.64
CA LEU A 133 3.26 62.78 -29.89
C LEU A 133 2.13 63.64 -30.48
N VAL A 134 0.89 63.15 -30.47
CA VAL A 134 -0.28 63.89 -30.95
C VAL A 134 -0.50 65.18 -30.14
N VAL A 135 -0.33 65.11 -28.81
CA VAL A 135 -0.43 66.28 -27.94
C VAL A 135 0.67 67.30 -28.24
N ILE A 136 1.91 66.87 -28.39
CA ILE A 136 3.05 67.76 -28.71
C ILE A 136 2.82 68.46 -30.05
N MET A 137 2.40 67.71 -31.09
CA MET A 137 2.12 68.29 -32.40
C MET A 137 0.99 69.32 -32.34
N GLY A 138 -0.07 69.06 -31.56
CA GLY A 138 -1.14 70.02 -31.33
C GLY A 138 -0.65 71.33 -30.69
N LEU A 139 0.24 71.24 -29.68
CA LEU A 139 0.82 72.42 -29.04
C LEU A 139 1.68 73.24 -30.00
N ILE A 140 2.49 72.60 -30.85
CA ILE A 140 3.31 73.29 -31.85
C ILE A 140 2.40 74.07 -32.84
N ILE A 141 1.31 73.45 -33.31
CA ILE A 141 0.37 74.10 -34.23
C ILE A 141 -0.27 75.33 -33.58
N VAL A 142 -0.63 75.26 -32.29
CA VAL A 142 -1.20 76.40 -31.55
C VAL A 142 -0.16 77.51 -31.35
N LEU A 143 1.11 77.17 -31.05
CA LEU A 143 2.17 78.16 -30.82
C LEU A 143 2.63 78.87 -32.10
N VAL A 144 2.49 78.24 -33.27
CA VAL A 144 2.89 78.81 -34.57
C VAL A 144 1.79 79.68 -35.17
N LYS A 145 0.57 79.64 -34.62
CA LYS A 145 -0.59 80.37 -35.12
C LYS A 145 -0.84 81.65 -34.33
#